data_AF-A0A821M4D7-F1
#
_entry.id   AF-A0A821M4D7-F1
#
_cell.length_a   1.000
_cell.length_b   1.000
_cell.length_c   1.000
_cell.angle_alpha   90.00
_cell.angle_beta   90.00
_cell.angle_gamma   90.00
#
_symmetry.space_group_name_H-M   'P 1'
#
loop_
_entity.id
_entity.type
_entity.pdbx_description
1 polymer ?
#
loop_
_entity_poly.entity_id
_entity_poly.type
_entity_poly.pdbx_seq_one_letter_code
_entity_poly.pdbx_strand_id
1 'polypeptide(L)'
;KRFCEGREDVSDDPRSGRSISVLTVENIKCVRQVIEDDPHSTYEDIIVKTDLSCGAIERIIHDHLKMRKVVSRWVAHQLTDEQKTRKSSNLSSKFREI
;
A
#
# COMPACT_ATOMS: atom_id res chain seq x y z
N LYS A 1 24.59 -35.03 16.41
CA LYS A 1 23.47 -36.01 16.51
C LYS A 1 22.34 -35.26 17.22
N ARG A 2 21.45 -34.60 16.47
CA ARG A 2 20.55 -33.58 17.06
C ARG A 2 19.51 -34.12 18.04
N PHE A 3 19.15 -35.40 17.93
CA PHE A 3 18.22 -36.07 18.85
C PHE A 3 18.84 -36.32 20.25
N CYS A 4 20.15 -36.55 20.34
CA CYS A 4 20.84 -36.74 21.62
C CYS A 4 21.00 -35.42 22.41
N GLU A 5 20.73 -34.29 21.76
CA GLU A 5 20.83 -32.93 22.32
C GLU A 5 19.48 -32.42 22.85
N GLY A 6 18.44 -33.26 22.88
CA GLY A 6 17.14 -32.94 23.50
C GLY A 6 16.19 -32.10 22.63
N ARG A 7 16.44 -32.00 21.32
CA ARG A 7 15.49 -31.36 20.41
C ARG A 7 14.30 -32.29 20.15
N GLU A 8 13.13 -31.91 20.65
CA GLU A 8 11.85 -32.61 20.45
C GLU A 8 11.09 -32.14 19.21
N ASP A 9 11.47 -30.98 18.65
CA ASP A 9 10.84 -30.39 17.48
C ASP A 9 11.32 -31.07 16.18
N VAL A 10 10.35 -31.56 15.40
CA VAL A 10 10.53 -32.23 14.10
C VAL A 10 10.61 -31.21 12.96
N SER A 11 10.31 -29.94 13.23
CA SER A 11 10.33 -28.88 12.23
C SER A 11 11.72 -28.63 11.68
N ASP A 12 11.78 -28.33 10.38
CA ASP A 12 13.02 -27.95 9.71
C ASP A 12 13.60 -26.67 10.31
N ASP A 13 14.93 -26.61 10.38
CA ASP A 13 15.63 -25.36 10.67
C ASP A 13 15.26 -24.28 9.63
N PRO A 14 15.33 -22.99 10.00
CA PRO A 14 15.14 -21.90 9.05
C PRO A 14 16.03 -22.11 7.83
N ARG A 15 15.40 -22.46 6.70
CA ARG A 15 16.13 -22.66 5.45
C ARG A 15 16.60 -21.30 4.97
N SER A 16 17.88 -21.16 4.66
CA SER A 16 18.38 -19.99 3.95
C SER A 16 17.82 -19.99 2.53
N GLY A 17 16.61 -19.43 2.36
CA GLY A 17 16.04 -19.20 1.04
C GLY A 17 16.81 -18.13 0.27
N ARG A 18 16.50 -17.95 -1.01
CA ARG A 18 17.05 -16.84 -1.81
C ARG A 18 16.59 -15.54 -1.18
N SER A 19 17.50 -14.77 -0.59
CA SER A 19 17.24 -13.38 -0.27
C SER A 19 16.92 -12.68 -1.60
N ILE A 20 15.68 -12.27 -1.79
CA ILE A 20 15.33 -11.43 -2.92
C ILE A 20 16.03 -10.10 -2.64
N SER A 21 17.21 -9.89 -3.22
CA SER A 21 18.00 -8.64 -3.12
C SER A 21 17.18 -7.39 -3.46
N VAL A 22 16.02 -7.56 -4.07
CA VAL A 22 15.08 -6.52 -4.48
C VAL A 22 14.25 -5.98 -3.30
N LEU A 23 14.15 -6.72 -2.19
CA LEU A 23 13.37 -6.33 -1.00
C LEU A 23 14.21 -5.58 0.05
N THR A 24 15.08 -4.69 -0.40
CA THR A 24 15.84 -3.80 0.50
C THR A 24 14.91 -2.76 1.12
N VAL A 25 15.31 -2.21 2.27
CA VAL A 25 14.55 -1.16 2.96
C VAL A 25 14.40 0.07 2.07
N GLU A 26 15.41 0.36 1.25
CA GLU A 26 15.46 1.45 0.29
C GLU A 26 14.40 1.27 -0.81
N ASN A 27 14.29 0.06 -1.38
CA ASN A 27 13.31 -0.22 -2.42
C ASN A 27 11.88 -0.18 -1.87
N ILE A 28 11.66 -0.67 -0.65
CA ILE A 28 10.36 -0.58 0.03
C ILE A 28 9.97 0.90 0.23
N LYS A 29 10.91 1.74 0.67
CA LYS A 29 10.69 3.19 0.81
C LYS A 29 10.42 3.86 -0.53
N CYS A 30 11.15 3.50 -1.58
CA CYS A 30 10.97 4.05 -2.91
C CYS A 30 9.57 3.76 -3.45
N VAL A 31 9.12 2.50 -3.40
CA VAL A 31 7.77 2.10 -3.82
C VAL A 31 6.70 2.83 -2.99
N ARG A 32 6.91 2.95 -1.67
CA ARG A 32 6.00 3.73 -0.80
C ARG A 32 5.88 5.18 -1.28
N GLN A 33 7.00 5.85 -1.53
CA GLN A 33 7.02 7.25 -1.94
C GLN A 33 6.24 7.45 -3.23
N VAL A 34 6.43 6.57 -4.22
CA VAL A 34 5.70 6.65 -5.49
C VAL A 34 4.18 6.59 -5.28
N ILE A 35 3.71 5.71 -4.40
CA ILE A 35 2.28 5.54 -4.09
C ILE A 35 1.75 6.75 -3.29
N GLU A 36 2.54 7.30 -2.37
CA GLU A 36 2.16 8.46 -1.56
C GLU A 36 2.11 9.75 -2.40
N ASP A 37 2.99 9.90 -3.39
CA ASP A 37 3.01 11.02 -4.32
C ASP A 37 1.81 11.00 -5.28
N ASP A 38 1.49 9.83 -5.84
CA ASP A 38 0.29 9.63 -6.65
C ASP A 38 -0.38 8.28 -6.34
N PRO A 39 -1.48 8.28 -5.56
CA PRO A 39 -2.25 7.09 -5.23
C PRO A 39 -2.88 6.36 -6.43
N HIS A 40 -2.91 6.98 -7.62
CA HIS A 40 -3.42 6.38 -8.85
C HIS A 40 -2.31 5.76 -9.73
N SER A 41 -1.06 5.79 -9.28
CA SER A 41 0.08 5.19 -9.99
C SER A 41 -0.20 3.72 -10.37
N THR A 42 0.08 3.37 -11.62
CA THR A 42 -0.03 1.99 -12.12
C THR A 42 1.20 1.16 -11.75
N TYR A 43 1.14 -0.15 -11.99
CA TYR A 43 2.32 -1.01 -11.83
C TYR A 43 3.43 -0.59 -12.78
N GLU A 44 3.09 -0.23 -14.02
CA GLU A 44 4.02 0.27 -15.03
C GLU A 44 4.73 1.55 -14.56
N ASP A 45 4.00 2.49 -13.96
CA ASP A 45 4.60 3.73 -13.43
C ASP A 45 5.60 3.43 -12.30
N ILE A 46 5.25 2.50 -11.41
CA ILE A 46 6.13 2.10 -10.31
C ILE A 46 7.35 1.36 -10.85
N ILE A 47 7.20 0.49 -11.85
CA ILE A 47 8.33 -0.20 -12.51
C ILE A 47 9.29 0.84 -13.11
N VAL A 48 8.77 1.79 -13.88
CA VAL A 48 9.59 2.83 -14.53
C VAL A 48 10.35 3.69 -13.50
N LYS A 49 9.73 3.99 -12.36
CA LYS A 49 10.34 4.81 -11.31
C LYS A 49 11.33 4.06 -10.42
N THR A 50 11.15 2.76 -10.21
CA THR A 50 11.89 1.97 -9.22
C THR A 50 12.83 0.92 -9.83
N ASP A 51 12.70 0.62 -11.12
CA ASP A 51 13.41 -0.44 -11.85
C ASP A 51 13.28 -1.83 -11.19
N LEU A 52 12.15 -2.07 -10.53
CA LEU A 52 11.83 -3.34 -9.89
C LEU A 52 10.92 -4.18 -10.79
N SER A 53 11.01 -5.50 -10.65
CA SER A 53 10.08 -6.39 -11.33
C SER A 53 8.67 -6.31 -10.74
N CYS A 54 7.66 -6.58 -11.57
CA CYS A 54 6.25 -6.58 -11.15
C CYS A 54 6.01 -7.46 -9.91
N GLY A 55 6.59 -8.67 -9.87
CA GLY A 55 6.45 -9.58 -8.73
C GLY A 55 7.19 -9.14 -7.45
N ALA A 56 8.19 -8.27 -7.56
CA ALA A 56 8.79 -7.64 -6.39
C ALA A 56 7.90 -6.50 -5.86
N ILE A 57 7.35 -5.68 -6.74
CA ILE A 57 6.42 -4.61 -6.41
C ILE A 57 5.16 -5.17 -5.73
N GLU A 58 4.59 -6.25 -6.28
CA GLU A 58 3.44 -6.95 -5.70
C GLU A 58 3.70 -7.39 -4.25
N ARG A 59 4.85 -8.04 -4.01
CA ARG A 59 5.28 -8.43 -2.65
C ARG A 59 5.50 -7.23 -1.75
N ILE A 60 6.12 -6.16 -2.24
CA ILE A 60 6.33 -4.95 -1.44
C ILE A 60 4.99 -4.36 -1.01
N ILE A 61 4.05 -4.18 -1.95
CA ILE A 61 2.74 -3.59 -1.67
C ILE A 61 1.94 -4.45 -0.68
N HIS A 62 1.86 -5.77 -0.90
CA HIS A 62 1.01 -6.64 -0.11
C HIS A 62 1.66 -7.18 1.17
N ASP A 63 2.92 -7.60 1.11
CA ASP A 63 3.59 -8.27 2.23
C ASP A 63 4.27 -7.27 3.17
N HIS A 64 4.87 -6.20 2.64
CA HIS A 64 5.66 -5.24 3.43
C HIS A 64 4.88 -3.96 3.78
N LEU A 65 4.18 -3.36 2.82
CA LEU A 65 3.40 -2.14 3.03
C LEU A 65 1.99 -2.44 3.57
N LYS A 66 1.52 -3.69 3.45
CA LYS A 66 0.16 -4.12 3.84
C LYS A 66 -0.94 -3.29 3.19
N MET A 67 -0.71 -2.83 1.96
CA MET A 67 -1.64 -2.00 1.20
C MET A 67 -2.54 -2.86 0.31
N ARG A 68 -3.71 -2.30 0.00
CA ARG A 68 -4.68 -2.87 -0.96
C ARG A 68 -5.20 -1.78 -1.87
N LYS A 69 -5.51 -2.14 -3.11
CA LYS A 69 -6.13 -1.22 -4.07
C LYS A 69 -7.55 -0.88 -3.62
N VAL A 70 -7.83 0.41 -3.45
CA VAL A 70 -9.16 0.94 -3.20
C VAL A 70 -9.53 1.82 -4.38
N VAL A 71 -10.70 1.59 -4.97
CA VAL A 71 -11.19 2.39 -6.10
C VAL A 71 -12.01 3.57 -5.58
N SER A 72 -11.84 4.74 -6.21
CA SER A 72 -12.61 5.94 -5.90
C SER A 72 -14.11 5.71 -6.12
N ARG A 73 -14.95 6.26 -5.23
CA ARG A 73 -16.40 6.19 -5.37
C ARG A 73 -16.85 7.06 -6.53
N TRP A 74 -17.87 6.61 -7.25
CA TRP A 74 -18.48 7.42 -8.31
C TRP A 74 -19.16 8.67 -7.74
N VAL A 75 -18.92 9.81 -8.38
CA VAL A 75 -19.52 11.11 -8.03
C VAL A 75 -20.24 11.65 -9.26
N ALA A 76 -21.55 11.89 -9.14
CA ALA A 76 -22.41 12.26 -10.25
C ALA A 76 -22.06 13.61 -10.90
N HIS A 77 -21.53 14.55 -10.12
CA HIS A 77 -21.32 15.91 -10.58
C HIS A 77 -20.08 16.53 -9.95
N GLN A 78 -19.29 17.23 -10.77
CA GLN A 78 -18.18 18.05 -10.32
C GLN A 78 -18.71 19.38 -9.82
N LEU A 79 -18.69 19.57 -8.50
CA LEU A 79 -19.23 20.78 -7.89
C LEU A 79 -18.29 21.96 -8.12
N THR A 80 -18.86 23.11 -8.47
CA THR A 80 -18.15 24.39 -8.44
C THR A 80 -17.88 24.83 -7.01
N ASP A 81 -16.91 25.73 -6.82
CA ASP A 81 -16.56 26.20 -5.47
C ASP A 81 -17.73 26.94 -4.80
N GLU A 82 -18.52 27.69 -5.56
CA GLU A 82 -19.78 28.31 -5.08
C GLU A 82 -20.81 27.26 -4.62
N GLN A 83 -20.93 26.14 -5.34
CA GLN A 83 -21.82 25.05 -4.93
C GLN A 83 -21.32 24.37 -3.64
N LYS A 84 -20.01 24.24 -3.45
CA LYS A 84 -19.41 23.69 -2.21
C LYS A 84 -19.64 24.60 -1.01
N THR A 85 -19.47 25.92 -1.15
CA THR A 85 -19.70 26.88 -0.07
C THR A 85 -21.16 26.89 0.34
N ARG A 86 -22.09 26.94 -0.62
CA ARG A 86 -23.54 26.89 -0.35
C ARG A 86 -23.97 25.58 0.32
N LYS A 87 -23.43 24.43 -0.10
CA LYS A 87 -23.73 23.14 0.56
C LYS A 87 -23.22 23.13 2.00
N SER A 88 -22.02 23.66 2.25
CA SER A 88 -21.41 23.70 3.58
C SER A 88 -22.17 24.62 4.53
N SER A 89 -22.60 25.80 4.07
CA SER A 89 -23.43 26.71 4.87
C SER A 89 -24.81 26.12 5.17
N ASN A 90 -25.46 25.50 4.18
CA ASN A 90 -26.75 24.84 4.36
C ASN A 90 -26.68 23.70 5.39
N LEU A 91 -25.60 22.90 5.39
CA LEU A 91 -25.39 21.87 6.41
C LEU A 91 -25.25 22.48 7.80
N SER A 92 -24.47 23.56 7.94
CA SER A 92 -24.30 24.24 9.23
C SER A 92 -25.60 24.85 9.75
N SER A 93 -26.44 25.42 8.89
CA SER A 93 -27.75 25.96 9.28
C SER A 93 -28.70 24.85 9.73
N LYS A 94 -28.72 23.74 9.00
CA LYS A 94 -29.58 22.58 9.31
C LYS A 94 -29.21 21.88 10.62
N PHE A 95 -27.95 21.98 11.06
CA PHE A 95 -27.49 21.45 12.35
C PHE A 95 -27.79 22.39 13.53
N ARG A 96 -28.06 23.68 13.28
CA ARG A 96 -28.40 24.67 14.32
C ARG A 96 -29.90 24.74 14.62
N GLU A 97 -30.74 24.19 13.75
CA GLU A 97 -32.20 24.14 13.92
C GLU A 97 -32.69 22.84 14.60
N ILE A 98 -31.77 21.99 15.07
CA ILE A 98 -32.03 20.78 15.88
C ILE A 98 -31.48 21.03 17.29
#